data_AF-A0A2M7A0B0-F1
#
_entry.id   AF-A0A2M7A0B0-F1
#
_cell.length_a   1.000
_cell.length_b   1.000
_cell.length_c   1.000
_cell.angle_alpha   90.00
_cell.angle_beta   90.00
_cell.angle_gamma   90.00
#
_symmetry.space_group_name_H-M   'P 1'
#
loop_
_entity.id
_entity.type
_entity.pdbx_description
1 polymer ?
#
loop_
_entity_poly.entity_id
_entity_poly.type
_entity_poly.pdbx_seq_one_letter_code
_entity_poly.pdbx_strand_id
1 'polypeptide(L)'
;QDILNNKDIDIVRFQKLTEEAKRWKISFDKQILSFIANHRLEELMRHLVKDPFNLELLEKVNTMLTTLITIPLKLDLWNAQNFYFYTSTKLLNQAKTKADKGDKAYEKWIIAFETLGNCLKVMNS
;
A
#
# COMPACT_ATOMS: atom_id res chain seq x y z
N GLN A 1 35.32 -12.97 22.07
CA GLN A 1 35.51 -13.66 23.37
C GLN A 1 36.29 -12.66 24.21
N ASP A 2 35.77 -12.00 25.25
CA ASP A 2 35.08 -12.49 26.44
C ASP A 2 34.10 -11.45 27.00
N ILE A 3 32.80 -11.76 27.10
CA ILE A 3 31.80 -10.91 27.78
C ILE A 3 31.08 -11.71 28.90
N LEU A 4 31.54 -12.92 29.24
CA LEU A 4 30.82 -13.83 30.13
C LEU A 4 31.50 -14.07 31.49
N ASN A 5 32.47 -13.24 31.89
CA ASN A 5 33.30 -13.52 33.07
C ASN A 5 33.37 -12.40 34.13
N ASN A 6 32.36 -11.54 34.25
CA ASN A 6 32.28 -10.61 35.39
C ASN A 6 30.92 -10.72 36.09
N LYS A 7 30.96 -10.87 37.42
CA LYS A 7 29.90 -11.44 38.27
C LYS A 7 28.73 -10.51 38.62
N ASP A 8 28.68 -9.33 38.03
CA ASP A 8 27.48 -8.49 38.02
C ASP A 8 27.12 -8.25 36.56
N ILE A 9 26.17 -9.03 36.04
CA ILE A 9 25.51 -8.69 34.78
C ILE A 9 24.92 -7.30 35.02
N ASP A 10 25.47 -6.28 34.36
CA ASP A 10 24.90 -4.95 34.35
C ASP A 10 23.53 -5.06 33.65
N ILE A 11 22.50 -5.33 34.45
CA ILE A 11 21.13 -5.62 34.01
C ILE A 11 20.63 -4.46 33.15
N VAL A 12 21.07 -3.23 33.43
CA VAL A 12 20.73 -2.03 32.65
C VAL A 12 21.34 -2.09 31.25
N ARG A 13 22.61 -2.49 31.15
CA ARG A 13 23.28 -2.70 29.84
C ARG A 13 22.67 -3.86 29.07
N PHE A 14 22.31 -4.96 29.74
CA PHE A 14 21.62 -6.08 29.11
C PHE A 14 20.23 -5.68 28.60
N GLN A 15 19.43 -4.99 29.40
CA GLN A 15 18.14 -4.43 29.01
C GLN A 15 18.27 -3.51 27.79
N LYS A 16 19.24 -2.60 27.79
CA LYS A 16 19.49 -1.71 26.65
C LYS A 16 19.82 -2.48 25.36
N LEU A 17 20.70 -3.48 25.44
CA LEU A 17 21.04 -4.34 24.29
C LEU A 17 19.83 -5.14 23.79
N THR A 18 18.99 -5.66 24.68
CA THR A 18 17.77 -6.38 24.28
C THR A 18 16.76 -5.47 23.60
N GLU A 19 16.60 -4.22 24.06
CA GLU A 19 15.71 -3.25 23.44
C GLU A 19 16.25 -2.76 22.08
N GLU A 20 17.57 -2.60 21.94
CA GLU A 20 18.21 -2.34 20.65
C GLU A 20 18.00 -3.49 19.67
N ALA A 21 18.19 -4.74 20.10
CA ALA A 21 17.95 -5.92 19.27
C ALA A 21 16.48 -6.05 18.84
N LYS A 22 15.52 -5.78 19.74
CA LYS A 22 14.08 -5.74 19.40
C LYS A 22 13.77 -4.63 18.39
N ARG A 23 14.31 -3.42 18.59
CA ARG A 23 14.14 -2.30 17.66
C ARG A 23 14.70 -2.63 16.28
N TRP A 24 15.88 -3.27 16.20
CA TRP A 24 16.45 -3.73 14.94
C TRP A 24 15.57 -4.77 14.26
N LYS A 25 15.07 -5.77 15.00
CA LYS A 25 14.13 -6.75 14.46
C LYS A 25 12.86 -6.08 13.91
N ILE A 26 12.23 -5.20 14.68
CA ILE A 26 11.03 -4.45 14.23
C ILE A 26 11.34 -3.59 13.00
N SER A 27 12.50 -2.93 12.96
CA SER A 27 12.92 -2.12 11.81
C SER A 27 13.14 -2.99 10.57
N PHE A 28 13.81 -4.13 10.73
CA PHE A 28 14.08 -5.08 9.65
C PHE A 28 12.80 -5.70 9.11
N ASP A 29 11.90 -6.15 10.00
CA ASP A 29 10.59 -6.70 9.63
C ASP A 29 9.77 -5.66 8.83
N LYS A 30 9.80 -4.39 9.24
CA LYS A 30 9.15 -3.29 8.48
C LYS A 30 9.77 -3.05 7.10
N GLN A 31 11.09 -3.16 6.97
CA GLN A 31 11.77 -3.00 5.68
C GLN A 31 11.41 -4.13 4.72
N ILE A 32 11.42 -5.38 5.19
CA ILE A 32 10.98 -6.55 4.40
C ILE A 32 9.52 -6.39 4.00
N LEU A 33 8.65 -6.05 4.94
CA LEU A 33 7.22 -5.89 4.66
C LEU A 33 6.98 -4.76 3.66
N SER A 34 7.70 -3.63 3.77
CA SER A 34 7.63 -2.54 2.81
C SER A 34 8.08 -2.99 1.41
N PHE A 35 9.17 -3.76 1.32
CA PHE A 35 9.66 -4.29 0.04
C PHE A 35 8.64 -5.22 -0.63
N ILE A 36 8.11 -6.20 0.11
CA ILE A 36 7.10 -7.13 -0.40
C ILE A 36 5.83 -6.39 -0.81
N ALA A 37 5.37 -5.46 0.03
CA ALA A 37 4.19 -4.65 -0.25
C ALA A 37 4.34 -3.84 -1.55
N ASN A 38 5.49 -3.17 -1.73
CA ASN A 38 5.76 -2.39 -2.94
C ASN A 38 5.78 -3.26 -4.19
N HIS A 39 6.47 -4.41 -4.16
CA HIS A 39 6.50 -5.31 -5.31
C HIS A 39 5.09 -5.80 -5.69
N ARG A 40 4.27 -6.15 -4.70
CA ARG A 40 2.91 -6.64 -4.95
C ARG A 40 1.98 -5.53 -5.44
N LEU A 41 2.07 -4.34 -4.87
CA LEU A 41 1.33 -3.18 -5.35
C LEU A 41 1.69 -2.86 -6.80
N GLU A 42 2.99 -2.85 -7.12
CA GLU A 42 3.47 -2.60 -8.48
C GLU A 42 2.94 -3.64 -9.47
N GLU A 43 2.97 -4.93 -9.10
CA GLU A 43 2.43 -6.01 -9.90
C GLU A 43 0.92 -5.86 -10.18
N LEU A 44 0.12 -5.57 -9.15
CA LEU A 44 -1.32 -5.35 -9.30
C LEU A 44 -1.61 -4.12 -10.16
N MET A 45 -0.88 -3.02 -9.95
CA MET A 45 -1.03 -1.80 -10.75
C MET A 45 -0.67 -2.03 -12.22
N ARG A 46 0.38 -2.81 -12.52
CA ARG A 46 0.72 -3.18 -13.91
C ARG A 46 -0.39 -3.99 -14.59
N HIS A 47 -1.09 -4.85 -13.87
CA HIS A 47 -2.26 -5.55 -14.39
C HIS A 47 -3.44 -4.59 -14.59
N LEU A 48 -3.67 -3.69 -13.63
CA LEU A 48 -4.79 -2.74 -13.69
C LEU A 48 -4.64 -1.75 -14.86
N VAL A 49 -3.41 -1.35 -15.18
CA VAL A 49 -3.13 -0.52 -16.37
C VAL A 49 -3.55 -1.21 -17.67
N LYS A 50 -3.42 -2.54 -17.75
CA LYS A 50 -3.78 -3.31 -18.95
C LYS A 50 -5.29 -3.52 -19.08
N ASP A 51 -5.99 -3.65 -17.95
CA ASP A 51 -7.44 -3.83 -17.91
C ASP A 51 -8.07 -2.91 -16.83
N PRO A 52 -8.22 -1.60 -17.13
CA PRO A 52 -8.64 -0.62 -16.12
C PRO A 52 -10.08 -0.80 -15.63
N PHE A 53 -10.94 -1.44 -16.43
CA PHE A 53 -12.36 -1.68 -16.09
C PHE A 53 -12.57 -2.99 -15.32
N ASN A 54 -11.49 -3.70 -14.98
CA ASN A 54 -11.54 -4.89 -14.15
C ASN A 54 -11.87 -4.51 -12.70
N LEU A 55 -13.15 -4.58 -12.34
CA LEU A 55 -13.63 -4.23 -11.00
C LEU A 55 -12.95 -5.06 -9.91
N GLU A 56 -12.80 -6.37 -10.11
CA GLU A 56 -12.20 -7.26 -9.11
C GLU A 56 -10.73 -6.89 -8.84
N LEU A 57 -9.98 -6.56 -9.89
CA LEU A 57 -8.58 -6.13 -9.75
C LEU A 57 -8.46 -4.77 -9.06
N LEU A 58 -9.35 -3.83 -9.39
CA LEU A 58 -9.41 -2.51 -8.75
C LEU A 58 -9.75 -2.63 -7.26
N GLU A 59 -10.71 -3.48 -6.90
CA GLU A 59 -11.07 -3.79 -5.51
C GLU A 59 -9.89 -4.43 -4.76
N LYS A 60 -9.17 -5.38 -5.38
CA LYS A 60 -7.96 -5.97 -4.78
C LYS A 60 -6.89 -4.92 -4.48
N VAL A 61 -6.65 -3.99 -5.39
CA VAL A 61 -5.71 -2.87 -5.16
C VAL A 61 -6.17 -2.02 -3.99
N ASN A 62 -7.47 -1.67 -3.92
CA ASN A 62 -8.02 -0.88 -2.82
C ASN A 62 -7.90 -1.60 -1.47
N THR A 63 -8.27 -2.87 -1.39
CA THR A 63 -8.14 -3.67 -0.15
C THR A 63 -6.67 -3.72 0.31
N MET A 64 -5.74 -3.89 -0.63
CA MET A 64 -4.32 -3.88 -0.30
C MET A 64 -3.86 -2.52 0.23
N LEU A 65 -4.15 -1.43 -0.48
CA LEU A 65 -3.74 -0.07 -0.08
C LEU A 65 -4.36 0.35 1.25
N THR A 66 -5.66 0.14 1.43
CA THR A 66 -6.36 0.46 2.69
C THR A 66 -5.75 -0.29 3.87
N THR A 67 -5.36 -1.56 3.69
CA THR A 67 -4.67 -2.34 4.72
C THR A 67 -3.29 -1.79 5.01
N LEU A 68 -2.48 -1.56 3.97
CA LEU A 68 -1.08 -1.14 4.11
C LEU A 68 -0.92 0.26 4.72
N ILE A 69 -1.85 1.18 4.44
CA ILE A 69 -1.82 2.55 4.97
C ILE A 69 -2.05 2.59 6.49
N THR A 70 -2.65 1.56 7.09
CA THR A 70 -2.82 1.47 8.56
C THR A 70 -1.53 1.19 9.32
N ILE A 71 -0.46 0.81 8.61
CA ILE A 71 0.83 0.43 9.18
C ILE A 71 1.88 1.44 8.70
N PRO A 72 2.85 1.87 9.53
CA PRO A 72 3.89 2.82 9.13
C PRO A 72 4.95 2.15 8.23
N LEU A 73 4.55 1.78 7.01
CA LEU A 73 5.39 1.22 5.97
C LEU A 73 5.82 2.29 4.98
N LYS A 74 6.98 2.09 4.35
CA LYS A 74 7.45 2.96 3.27
C LYS A 74 6.90 2.42 1.94
N LEU A 75 5.74 2.93 1.56
CA LEU A 75 5.10 2.58 0.28
C LEU A 75 5.59 3.50 -0.85
N ASP A 76 5.88 2.92 -2.01
CA ASP A 76 6.09 3.64 -3.26
C ASP A 76 4.77 3.66 -4.04
N LEU A 77 4.11 4.81 -4.01
CA LEU A 77 2.82 5.01 -4.66
C LEU A 77 2.93 5.68 -6.03
N TRP A 78 4.14 6.00 -6.50
CA TRP A 78 4.35 6.84 -7.68
C TRP A 78 3.68 6.26 -8.93
N ASN A 79 3.86 4.97 -9.18
CA ASN A 79 3.23 4.28 -10.32
C ASN A 79 1.70 4.29 -10.24
N ALA A 80 1.15 4.14 -9.04
CA ALA A 80 -0.28 4.17 -8.82
C ALA A 80 -0.87 5.57 -9.02
N GLN A 81 -0.17 6.59 -8.52
CA GLN A 81 -0.53 8.01 -8.72
C GLN A 81 -0.50 8.37 -10.21
N ASN A 82 0.57 8.00 -10.93
CA ASN A 82 0.69 8.25 -12.37
C ASN A 82 -0.44 7.62 -13.18
N PHE A 83 -0.77 6.35 -12.88
CA PHE A 83 -1.89 5.67 -13.53
C PHE A 83 -3.21 6.43 -13.28
N TYR A 84 -3.49 6.80 -12.02
CA TYR A 84 -4.71 7.51 -11.66
C TYR A 84 -4.83 8.83 -12.43
N PHE A 85 -3.78 9.65 -12.45
CA PHE A 85 -3.78 10.92 -13.18
C PHE A 85 -3.93 10.72 -14.69
N TYR A 86 -3.19 9.79 -15.29
CA TYR A 86 -3.21 9.59 -16.74
C TYR A 86 -4.58 9.05 -17.24
N THR A 87 -5.28 8.29 -16.41
CA THR A 87 -6.48 7.56 -16.85
C THR A 87 -7.80 8.12 -16.32
N SER A 88 -7.77 8.90 -15.24
CA SER A 88 -8.96 9.40 -14.52
C SER A 88 -9.98 10.08 -15.43
N THR A 89 -9.62 11.12 -16.17
CA THR A 89 -10.61 11.88 -16.97
C THR A 89 -11.30 11.02 -18.02
N LYS A 90 -10.54 10.20 -18.76
CA LYS A 90 -11.07 9.39 -19.86
C LYS A 90 -11.91 8.22 -19.34
N LEU A 91 -11.39 7.46 -18.40
CA LEU A 91 -12.08 6.26 -17.89
C LEU A 91 -13.30 6.63 -17.06
N LEU A 92 -13.23 7.69 -16.25
CA LEU A 92 -14.36 8.15 -15.44
C LEU A 92 -15.53 8.60 -16.31
N ASN A 93 -15.26 9.35 -17.39
CA ASN A 93 -16.30 9.77 -18.33
C ASN A 93 -16.96 8.58 -19.04
N GLN A 94 -16.15 7.59 -19.46
CA GLN A 94 -16.65 6.36 -20.06
C GLN A 94 -17.49 5.54 -19.08
N ALA A 95 -17.05 5.42 -17.83
CA ALA A 95 -17.80 4.72 -16.79
C ALA A 95 -19.11 5.42 -16.48
N LYS A 96 -19.11 6.76 -16.30
CA LYS A 96 -20.32 7.55 -16.07
C LYS A 96 -21.35 7.38 -17.19
N THR A 97 -20.91 7.46 -18.45
CA THR A 97 -21.81 7.26 -19.60
C THR A 97 -22.48 5.88 -19.61
N LYS A 98 -21.79 4.85 -19.11
CA LYS A 98 -22.36 3.49 -19.03
C LYS A 98 -23.23 3.30 -17.79
N ALA A 99 -22.85 3.89 -16.66
CA ALA A 99 -23.66 3.93 -15.45
C ALA A 99 -25.00 4.64 -15.69
N ASP A 100 -25.00 5.78 -16.39
CA ASP A 100 -26.21 6.55 -16.76
C ASP A 100 -27.19 5.73 -17.63
N LYS A 101 -26.70 4.68 -18.30
CA LYS A 101 -27.51 3.73 -19.07
C LYS A 101 -28.04 2.56 -18.23
N GLY A 102 -27.85 2.59 -16.90
CA GLY A 102 -28.33 1.60 -15.95
C GLY A 102 -27.38 0.43 -15.69
N ASP A 103 -26.12 0.50 -16.14
CA ASP A 103 -25.13 -0.56 -15.90
C ASP A 103 -24.48 -0.42 -14.52
N LYS A 104 -25.03 -1.18 -13.56
CA LYS A 104 -24.58 -1.22 -12.15
C LYS A 104 -23.11 -1.63 -11.98
N ALA A 105 -22.51 -2.33 -12.94
CA ALA A 105 -21.09 -2.69 -12.84
C ALA A 105 -20.20 -1.45 -12.92
N TYR A 106 -20.59 -0.46 -13.74
CA TYR A 106 -19.86 0.80 -13.87
C TYR A 106 -20.09 1.74 -12.69
N GLU A 107 -21.27 1.71 -12.05
CA GLU A 107 -21.50 2.43 -10.78
C GLU A 107 -20.52 1.94 -9.70
N LYS A 108 -20.40 0.62 -9.52
CA LYS A 108 -19.45 0.02 -8.57
C LYS A 108 -18.01 0.36 -8.91
N TRP A 109 -17.68 0.32 -10.20
CA TRP A 109 -16.35 0.69 -10.67
C TRP A 109 -16.00 2.14 -10.35
N ILE A 110 -16.93 3.09 -10.52
CA ILE A 110 -16.71 4.50 -10.16
C ILE A 110 -16.38 4.63 -8.68
N ILE A 111 -17.16 3.99 -7.80
CA ILE A 111 -16.93 4.01 -6.35
C ILE A 111 -15.55 3.43 -6.00
N ALA A 112 -15.19 2.29 -6.61
CA ALA A 112 -13.89 1.67 -6.41
C ALA A 112 -12.76 2.57 -6.94
N PHE A 113 -12.96 3.26 -8.05
CA PHE A 113 -11.97 4.18 -8.63
C PHE A 113 -11.76 5.41 -7.74
N GLU A 114 -12.83 5.98 -7.19
CA GLU A 114 -12.75 7.08 -6.22
C GLU A 114 -12.04 6.67 -4.92
N THR A 115 -12.29 5.44 -4.46
CA THR A 115 -11.59 4.86 -3.30
C THR A 115 -10.08 4.77 -3.54
N LEU A 116 -9.66 4.41 -4.75
CA LEU A 116 -8.25 4.40 -5.14
C LEU A 116 -7.66 5.80 -5.07
N GLY A 117 -8.36 6.81 -5.59
CA GLY A 117 -7.93 8.21 -5.52
C GLY A 117 -7.73 8.71 -4.08
N ASN A 118 -8.61 8.32 -3.17
CA ASN A 118 -8.49 8.63 -1.75
C ASN A 118 -7.26 7.97 -1.11
N CYS A 119 -7.02 6.68 -1.38
CA CYS A 119 -5.85 5.96 -0.86
C CYS A 119 -4.53 6.58 -1.33
N LEU A 120 -4.50 7.06 -2.58
CA LEU A 120 -3.32 7.65 -3.18
C LEU A 120 -3.07 9.11 -2.77
N LYS A 121 -3.99 9.70 -1.98
CA LYS A 121 -3.96 11.12 -1.55
C LYS A 121 -3.86 12.11 -2.71
N VAL A 122 -4.39 11.72 -3.87
CA VAL A 122 -4.41 12.55 -5.09
C VAL A 122 -5.66 13.44 -5.16
N MET A 123 -6.62 13.21 -4.26
CA MET A 123 -7.80 14.06 -4.06
C MET A 123 -7.53 15.07 -2.93
N ASN A 124 -6.57 15.97 -3.14
CA ASN A 124 -6.35 17.14 -2.30
C ASN A 124 -5.91 18.30 -3.19
N SER A 125 -6.90 19.08 -3.65
CA SER A 125 -6.93 20.52 -3.99
C SER A 125 -8.02 20.77 -5.03
#